data_AF-A0AAW5EF98-F1
#
_entry.id   AF-A0AAW5EF98-F1
#
_cell.length_a   1.000
_cell.length_b   1.000
_cell.length_c   1.000
_cell.angle_alpha   90.00
_cell.angle_beta   90.00
_cell.angle_gamma   90.00
#
_symmetry.space_group_name_H-M   'P 1'
#
loop_
_entity.id
_entity.type
_entity.pdbx_description
1 polymer ?
#
loop_
_entity_poly.entity_id
_entity_poly.type
_entity_poly.pdbx_seq_one_letter_code
_entity_poly.pdbx_strand_id
1 'polypeptide(L)' 'MLIENVEYDVLLERFKKILRQGGLKYTKQREILLKTLYHSDTHYTPESLYMEIKQAEPDLNVGIATVYRT' A
#
# COMPACT_ATOMS: atom_id res chain seq x y z
N MET A 1 -20.06 -17.17 -2.59
CA MET A 1 -19.64 -15.89 -3.22
C MET A 1 -18.19 -16.09 -3.61
N LEU A 2 -17.89 -16.23 -4.91
CA LEU A 2 -16.51 -16.34 -5.37
C LEU A 2 -15.89 -14.96 -5.22
N ILE A 3 -14.97 -14.81 -4.26
CA ILE A 3 -14.09 -13.64 -4.25
C ILE A 3 -13.12 -13.88 -5.40
N GLU A 4 -13.35 -13.22 -6.54
CA GLU A 4 -12.32 -13.11 -7.57
C GLU A 4 -11.17 -12.32 -6.95
N ASN A 5 -10.12 -13.03 -6.55
CA ASN A 5 -8.92 -12.41 -6.04
C ASN A 5 -8.25 -11.72 -7.25
N VAL A 6 -8.24 -10.39 -7.28
CA VAL A 6 -7.54 -9.65 -8.33
C VAL A 6 -6.06 -9.98 -8.19
N GLU A 7 -5.45 -10.57 -9.22
CA GLU A 7 -4.02 -10.86 -9.20
C GLU A 7 -3.22 -9.60 -8.86
N TYR A 8 -2.21 -9.75 -8.01
CA TYR A 8 -1.41 -8.65 -7.49
C TYR A 8 -0.86 -7.74 -8.61
N ASP A 9 -0.40 -8.30 -9.72
CA ASP A 9 0.13 -7.53 -10.84
C ASP A 9 -0.93 -6.66 -11.52
N VAL A 10 -2.16 -7.16 -11.64
CA VAL A 10 -3.30 -6.39 -12.17
C VAL A 10 -3.66 -5.25 -11.22
N LEU A 11 -3.69 -5.52 -9.91
CA LEU A 11 -3.93 -4.50 -8.88
C LEU A 11 -2.83 -3.43 -8.90
N LEU A 12 -1.58 -3.85 -8.99
CA LEU A 12 -0.41 -2.99 -9.01
C LEU A 12 -0.42 -2.05 -10.23
N GLU A 13 -0.72 -2.56 -11.42
CA GLU A 13 -0.80 -1.72 -12.62
C GLU A 13 -1.98 -0.73 -12.56
N ARG A 14 -3.12 -1.14 -11.99
CA ARG A 14 -4.24 -0.23 -11.71
C ARG A 14 -3.84 0.87 -10.74
N PHE A 15 -3.15 0.53 -9.65
CA PHE A 15 -2.67 1.48 -8.66
C PHE A 15 -1.68 2.50 -9.27
N LYS A 16 -0.69 2.04 -10.03
CA LYS A 16 0.24 2.93 -10.77
C LYS A 16 -0.50 3.86 -11.73
N LYS A 17 -1.53 3.36 -12.42
CA LYS A 17 -2.35 4.17 -13.33
C LYS A 17 -3.11 5.28 -12.58
N ILE A 18 -3.71 4.98 -11.43
CA ILE A 18 -4.41 5.96 -10.58
C ILE A 18 -3.42 7.05 -10.13
N LEU A 19 -2.25 6.66 -9.63
CA LEU A 19 -1.23 7.63 -9.21
C LEU A 19 -0.81 8.54 -10.37
N ARG A 20 -0.52 7.97 -11.54
CA ARG A 20 -0.14 8.75 -12.73
C ARG A 20 -1.23 9.72 -13.16
N GLN A 21 -2.50 9.31 -13.15
CA GLN A 21 -3.63 10.16 -13.49
C GLN A 21 -3.81 11.32 -12.48
N GLY A 22 -3.49 11.09 -11.21
CA GLY A 22 -3.47 12.11 -10.17
C GLY A 22 -2.20 12.98 -10.12
N GLY A 23 -1.26 12.81 -11.05
CA GLY A 23 0.03 13.53 -11.02
C GLY A 23 0.96 13.09 -9.88
N LEU A 24 0.70 11.92 -9.28
CA LEU A 24 1.46 11.37 -8.17
C LEU A 24 2.50 10.35 -8.67
N LYS A 25 3.69 10.36 -8.07
CA LYS A 25 4.73 9.36 -8.37
C LYS A 25 4.44 8.03 -7.68
N TYR A 26 4.71 6.92 -8.34
CA TYR A 26 4.81 5.63 -7.66
C TYR A 26 6.14 5.57 -6.90
N THR A 27 6.09 5.59 -5.58
CA THR A 27 7.29 5.58 -4.71
C THR A 27 7.37 4.26 -3.94
N LYS A 28 8.55 3.95 -3.39
CA LYS A 28 8.75 2.73 -2.59
C LYS A 28 7.82 2.65 -1.37
N GLN A 29 7.48 3.79 -0.75
CA GLN A 29 6.51 3.84 0.33
C GLN A 29 5.12 3.37 -0.12
N ARG A 30 4.63 3.86 -1.27
CA ARG A 30 3.34 3.46 -1.84
C ARG A 30 3.32 2.00 -2.28
N GLU A 31 4.46 1.50 -2.79
CA GLU A 31 4.64 0.08 -3.10
C GLU A 31 4.47 -0.79 -1.85
N ILE A 32 5.20 -0.48 -0.77
CA ILE A 32 5.15 -1.26 0.46
C ILE A 32 3.75 -1.22 1.07
N LEU A 33 3.09 -0.06 1.09
CA LEU A 33 1.70 0.03 1.55
C LEU A 33 0.77 -0.93 0.80
N LEU A 34 0.81 -0.90 -0.54
CA LEU A 34 -0.04 -1.78 -1.35
C LEU A 34 0.30 -3.26 -1.10
N LYS A 35 1.60 -3.59 -1.00
CA LYS A 35 2.05 -4.96 -0.72
C LYS A 35 1.56 -5.46 0.64
N THR A 36 1.71 -4.65 1.69
CA THR A 36 1.28 -5.01 3.05
C THR A 36 -0.24 -5.22 3.10
N LEU A 37 -1.02 -4.33 2.47
CA LEU A 37 -2.47 -4.44 2.41
C LEU A 37 -2.94 -5.66 1.61
N TYR A 38 -2.24 -6.02 0.54
CA TYR A 38 -2.62 -7.16 -0.30
C TYR A 38 -2.27 -8.51 0.30
N HIS A 39 -1.11 -8.63 0.98
CA HIS A 39 -0.60 -9.91 1.48
C HIS A 39 -0.95 -10.18 2.94
N SER A 40 -1.60 -9.25 3.63
CA SER A 40 -2.02 -9.42 5.03
C SER A 40 -3.49 -9.77 5.11
N ASP A 41 -3.81 -10.79 5.92
CA ASP A 41 -5.19 -11.11 6.30
C ASP A 41 -5.70 -10.19 7.44
N THR A 42 -4.87 -9.24 7.90
CA THR A 42 -5.21 -8.29 8.97
C THR A 42 -5.89 -7.05 8.41
N HIS A 43 -6.98 -6.63 9.04
CA HIS A 43 -7.62 -5.35 8.75
C HIS A 43 -6.96 -4.25 9.59
N TYR A 44 -6.19 -3.38 8.93
CA TYR A 44 -5.46 -2.33 9.61
C TYR A 44 -6.26 -1.04 9.75
N THR A 45 -6.15 -0.39 10.92
CA THR A 45 -6.29 1.07 11.01
C THR A 45 -5.05 1.75 10.40
N PRO A 46 -5.12 3.03 9.99
CA PRO A 46 -3.95 3.76 9.50
C PRO A 46 -2.76 3.73 10.46
N GLU A 47 -2.99 3.85 11.77
CA GLU A 47 -1.94 3.77 12.79
C GLU A 47 -1.32 2.38 12.85
N SER A 48 -2.13 1.33 12.82
CA SER A 48 -1.62 -0.04 12.86
C SER A 48 -0.85 -0.40 11.59
N LEU A 49 -1.29 0.06 10.41
CA LEU A 49 -0.56 -0.13 9.16
C LEU A 49 0.78 0.62 9.16
N TYR A 50 0.79 1.85 9.68
CA TYR A 50 2.02 2.61 9.87
C TYR A 50 3.01 1.87 10.77
N MET A 51 2.52 1.34 11.90
CA MET A 51 3.36 0.61 12.85
C MET A 51 3.88 -0.71 12.25
N GLU A 52 3.02 -1.46 11.54
CA GLU A 52 3.39 -2.68 10.82
C GLU A 52 4.54 -2.41 9.84
N ILE A 53 4.38 -1.42 8.95
CA ILE A 53 5.38 -1.08 7.94
C ILE A 53 6.67 -0.60 8.59
N LYS A 54 6.59 0.20 9.65
CA LYS A 54 7.76 0.69 10.38
C LYS A 54 8.54 -0.44 11.07
N GLN A 55 7.84 -1.48 11.53
CA GLN A 55 8.47 -2.66 12.13
C GLN A 55 9.10 -3.56 11.07
N ALA A 56 8.42 -3.78 9.94
CA ALA A 56 8.91 -4.62 8.85
C ALA A 56 10.05 -3.97 8.04
N GLU A 57 10.01 -2.65 7.85
CA GLU A 57 10.91 -1.88 7.00
C GLU A 57 11.44 -0.64 7.76
N PRO A 58 12.26 -0.82 8.82
CA PRO A 58 12.65 0.27 9.73
C PRO A 58 13.47 1.38 9.07
N ASP A 59 14.22 1.06 8.01
CA ASP A 59 15.01 2.01 7.24
C ASP A 59 14.18 2.77 6.19
N LEU A 60 12.94 2.31 5.92
CA LEU A 60 12.04 2.99 5.00
C LEU A 60 11.39 4.17 5.71
N ASN A 61 11.76 5.38 5.28
CA ASN A 61 11.11 6.59 5.77
C ASN A 61 9.67 6.72 5.23
N VAL A 62 8.72 6.09 5.93
CA VAL A 62 7.27 6.26 5.78
C VAL A 62 6.78 7.13 6.93
N GLY A 63 6.08 8.22 6.61
CA GLY A 63 5.34 9.00 7.61
C GLY A 63 3.88 8.57 7.68
N ILE A 64 3.25 8.72 8.85
CA ILE A 64 1.82 8.45 9.04
C ILE A 64 0.94 9.19 8.02
N ALA A 65 1.30 10.42 7.67
CA ALA A 65 0.58 11.19 6.66
C ALA A 65 0.64 10.57 5.24
N THR A 66 1.69 9.81 4.93
CA THR A 66 1.75 9.05 3.66
C THR A 66 0.78 7.89 3.68
N VAL A 67 0.58 7.24 4.84
CA VAL A 67 -0.40 6.17 5.00
C VAL A 67 -1.81 6.69 4.77
N TYR A 68 -2.17 7.80 5.42
CA TYR A 68 -3.50 8.42 5.25
C TYR A 68 -3.81 8.93 3.84
N ARG A 69 -2.78 9.32 3.06
CA ARG A 69 -2.97 9.85 1.68
C ARG A 69 -2.94 8.79 0.59
N THR A 70 -2.53 7.57 0.92
CA THR A 70 -2.38 6.48 -0.05
C THR A 70 -3.60 5.58 0.01
#